data_AF-A0A538IU75-F1
#
_entry.id   AF-A0A538IU75-F1
#
_cell.length_a   1.000
_cell.length_b   1.000
_cell.length_c   1.000
_cell.angle_alpha   90.00
_cell.angle_beta   90.00
_cell.angle_gamma   90.00
#
_symmetry.space_group_name_H-M   'P 1'
#
loop_
_entity.id
_entity.type
_entity.pdbx_description
1 polymer ?
#
loop_
_entity_poly.entity_id
_entity_poly.type
_entity_poly.pdbx_seq_one_letter_code
_entity_poly.pdbx_strand_id
1 'polypeptide(L)' 'MADVVSDLAALVRERQPCVVLTGAGISTESGIPDFRSPSGIWAEYDPME' A
#
# COMPACT_ATOMS: atom_id res chain seq x y z
N MET A 1 -15.46 -6.04 -17.12
CA MET A 1 -15.01 -5.68 -15.76
C MET A 1 -15.28 -4.20 -15.62
N ALA A 2 -16.03 -3.76 -14.60
CA ALA A 2 -16.16 -2.32 -14.34
C ALA A 2 -14.77 -1.72 -14.09
N ASP A 3 -14.58 -0.45 -14.45
CA ASP A 3 -13.32 0.26 -14.20
C ASP A 3 -13.22 0.59 -12.70
N VAL A 4 -12.57 -0.31 -11.97
CA VAL A 4 -12.42 -0.24 -10.50
C VAL A 4 -11.80 1.07 -10.02
N VAL A 5 -10.97 1.72 -10.86
CA VAL A 5 -10.35 3.01 -10.51
C VAL A 5 -11.37 4.13 -10.60
N SER A 6 -12.18 4.14 -11.67
CA SER A 6 -13.26 5.12 -11.85
C SER A 6 -14.31 5.02 -10.72
N ASP A 7 -14.70 3.79 -10.37
CA ASP A 7 -15.68 3.53 -9.30
C ASP A 7 -15.15 3.99 -7.93
N LEU A 8 -13.89 3.67 -7.59
CA LEU A 8 -13.26 4.14 -6.35
C LEU A 8 -13.16 5.67 -6.32
N ALA A 9 -12.80 6.31 -7.43
CA ALA A 9 -12.68 7.76 -7.51
C ALA A 9 -14.04 8.46 -7.27
N ALA A 10 -15.14 7.88 -7.77
CA ALA A 10 -16.48 8.36 -7.48
C ALA A 10 -16.83 8.26 -5.99
N LEU A 11 -16.57 7.09 -5.38
CA LEU A 11 -16.79 6.88 -3.94
C LEU A 11 -16.02 7.88 -3.07
N VAL A 12 -14.74 8.11 -3.38
CA VAL A 12 -13.91 9.08 -2.62
C VAL A 12 -14.49 10.49 -2.74
N ARG A 13 -14.92 10.93 -3.92
CA ARG A 13 -15.50 12.29 -4.10
C ARG A 13 -16.84 12.46 -3.38
N GLU A 14 -17.69 11.45 -3.42
CA GLU A 14 -19.08 11.55 -2.93
C GLU A 14 -19.23 11.29 -1.42
N ARG A 15 -18.30 10.55 -0.79
CA ARG A 15 -18.47 10.00 0.57
C ARG A 15 -17.41 10.51 1.54
N GLN A 16 -17.22 11.83 1.59
CA GLN A 16 -16.32 12.48 2.54
C GLN A 16 -16.93 12.55 3.96
N PRO A 17 -16.11 12.51 5.03
CA PRO A 17 -14.64 12.47 5.02
C PRO A 17 -14.08 11.08 4.67
N CYS A 18 -13.00 11.06 3.88
CA CYS A 18 -12.26 9.84 3.55
C CYS A 18 -11.00 9.72 4.41
N VAL A 19 -10.82 8.55 5.04
CA VAL A 19 -9.60 8.22 5.79
C VAL A 19 -8.87 7.12 5.05
N VAL A 20 -7.56 7.30 4.84
CA VAL A 20 -6.72 6.31 4.18
C VAL A 20 -5.72 5.77 5.20
N LEU A 21 -5.76 4.45 5.42
CA LEU A 21 -4.74 3.74 6.18
C LEU A 21 -3.70 3.20 5.20
N THR A 22 -2.43 3.56 5.41
CA THR A 22 -1.32 3.12 4.56
C THR A 22 -0.38 2.19 5.32
N GLY A 23 0.37 1.38 4.58
CA GLY A 23 1.49 0.58 5.10
C GLY A 23 2.76 0.86 4.30
N ALA A 24 3.86 0.17 4.63
CA ALA A 24 5.17 0.37 4.00
C ALA A 24 5.16 0.24 2.46
N GLY A 25 4.23 -0.54 1.91
CA GLY A 25 4.06 -0.73 0.47
C GLY A 25 3.87 0.57 -0.33
N ILE A 26 3.32 1.64 0.26
CA ILE A 26 3.16 2.93 -0.43
C ILE A 26 4.51 3.61 -0.71
N SER A 27 5.57 3.23 0.02
CA SER A 27 6.90 3.85 -0.05
C SER A 27 7.92 3.02 -0.84
N THR A 28 7.57 1.81 -1.28
CA THR A 28 8.49 0.92 -2.01
C THR A 28 8.93 1.52 -3.34
N GLU A 29 8.01 2.15 -4.07
CA GLU A 29 8.31 2.88 -5.31
C GLU A 29 9.17 4.14 -5.07
N SER A 30 9.29 4.60 -3.83
CA SER A 30 10.22 5.68 -3.43
C SER A 30 11.59 5.16 -3.00
N GLY A 31 11.85 3.85 -3.13
CA GLY A 31 13.11 3.21 -2.73
C GLY A 31 13.22 2.89 -1.24
N ILE A 32 12.15 3.04 -0.46
CA ILE A 32 12.13 2.62 0.94
C ILE A 32 11.65 1.16 0.97
N PRO A 33 12.48 0.19 1.38
CA PRO A 33 12.09 -1.21 1.38
C PRO A 33 10.94 -1.45 2.35
N ASP A 34 10.02 -2.34 1.98
CA ASP A 34 9.06 -2.87 2.93
C ASP A 34 9.67 -4.04 3.71
N PHE A 35 8.90 -4.60 4.65
CA PHE A 35 9.37 -5.71 5.46
C PHE A 35 9.12 -7.08 4.81
N ARG A 36 8.08 -7.21 3.98
CA ARG A 36 7.42 -8.50 3.71
C ARG A 36 7.41 -8.92 2.24
N SER A 37 7.72 -8.05 1.30
CA SER A 37 7.82 -8.43 -0.11
C SER A 37 8.96 -9.43 -0.33
N PRO A 38 9.02 -10.11 -1.50
CA PRO A 38 10.14 -11.00 -1.81
C PRO A 38 11.52 -10.32 -1.77
N SER A 39 11.57 -9.01 -1.95
CA SER A 39 12.77 -8.17 -1.81
C SER A 39 12.75 -7.32 -0.53
N GLY A 40 11.86 -7.63 0.42
CA GLY A 40 11.70 -6.90 1.67
C GLY A 40 12.80 -7.26 2.68
N ILE A 41 12.88 -6.46 3.74
CA ILE A 41 13.93 -6.58 4.76
C ILE A 41 14.01 -8.00 5.35
N TRP A 42 12.87 -8.67 5.59
CA TRP A 42 12.86 -10.02 6.18
C TRP A 42 13.25 -11.14 5.22
N ALA A 43 13.48 -10.84 3.94
CA ALA A 43 14.10 -11.80 3.03
C ALA A 43 15.60 -11.97 3.29
N GLU A 44 16.22 -10.99 3.94
CA GLU A 44 17.66 -10.97 4.26
C GLU A 44 17.94 -11.13 5.76
N TYR A 45 17.04 -10.65 6.63
CA TYR A 45 17.21 -10.65 8.08
C TYR A 45 16.08 -11.40 8.79
N ASP A 46 16.40 -12.30 9.73
CA ASP A 46 15.38 -12.92 10.59
C ASP A 46 14.85 -11.88 11.60
N PRO A 47 13.54 -11.55 11.60
CA PRO A 47 12.98 -10.61 12.56
C PRO A 47 13.00 -11.07 14.02
N MET A 48 13.34 -12.33 14.28
CA MET A 48 13.32 -12.96 15.61
C MET A 48 14.71 -13.29 16.17
N GLU A 49 15.79 -13.00 15.44
CA GLU A 49 17.15 -12.94 15.99
C GLU A 49 17.33 -11.73 16.94
#